data_AF-A0A947VH79-F1
#
_entry.id   AF-A0A947VH79-F1
#
_cell.length_a   1.000
_cell.length_b   1.000
_cell.length_c   1.000
_cell.angle_alpha   90.00
_cell.angle_beta   90.00
_cell.angle_gamma   90.00
#
_symmetry.space_group_name_H-M   'P 1'
#
loop_
_entity.id
_entity.type
_entity.pdbx_description
1 polymer ?
#
loop_
_entity_poly.entity_id
_entity_poly.type
_entity_poly.pdbx_seq_one_letter_code
_entity_poly.pdbx_strand_id
1 'polypeptide(L)'
;MLNKTIINKKIIQPYQHIINISKSGLVAIFVSARCKSKKQSKSNTDEDLRVEIDGQNFREITPDKNIQLYNVPASWNGTKLMGLKKTVVFVLRLKKGNHKITFIPYKGAKIENVEIKEFGQNVQYLSLGINKQAEDGDRRPWYTFVLVDLPLKHLAIETTIQKRLWDSDDVKIIIDGKVKRNIRGGKHKFWYLVGGILGWIVWRVIGRSKKTKVELDALLASGLHYIEFWADKMPVLHNVRLDFGEQIDFQTRAKVVWSHTRLRKEPTTKSEAIVEKINKDEQIIVLERAIKGERVRNETNDKLLSTNRWHKVEYKGKTGFIYSLALEIEREGAKTIQRIIIEKSKDFGLNPEILLALSKCESEFFPYTVSFDEKQPEIAFGVMQISGDLLNDLEDYFNLEQNIQRGISYFNDQYNKKYKDDKDRLRKSVVAYNAGPGHIEVDEPFELELYDPETKRIVNCVQGHLKKKTFKKILKSLAKIGLGLFLIFQLILFCEALFEPKNEVIFDSDINSAANLIEKENLDEEPIDPACMTSEGYMGEEFCKRYKEWAGWE
;
A
#
# COMPACT_ATOMS: atom_id res chain seq x y z
N MET A 1 -26.64 12.49 1.26
CA MET A 1 -27.18 13.03 2.52
C MET A 1 -26.07 13.83 3.20
N LEU A 2 -26.37 14.99 3.77
CA LEU A 2 -25.39 15.77 4.53
C LEU A 2 -25.57 15.45 6.00
N ASN A 3 -24.60 14.81 6.63
CA ASN A 3 -24.60 14.60 8.08
C ASN A 3 -23.47 15.42 8.69
N LYS A 4 -23.81 16.38 9.55
CA LYS A 4 -22.83 17.25 10.21
C LYS A 4 -22.98 17.16 11.72
N THR A 5 -21.92 16.74 12.38
CA THR A 5 -21.83 16.68 13.83
C THR A 5 -20.91 17.79 14.33
N ILE A 6 -21.44 18.68 15.16
CA ILE A 6 -20.66 19.69 15.88
C ILE A 6 -20.09 19.01 17.13
N ILE A 7 -18.76 18.93 17.22
CA ILE A 7 -18.06 18.30 18.35
C ILE A 7 -17.62 19.37 19.35
N ASN A 8 -17.02 20.46 18.86
CA ASN A 8 -16.49 21.59 19.65
C ASN A 8 -15.79 21.18 20.96
N LYS A 9 -14.93 20.15 20.89
CA LYS A 9 -14.29 19.52 22.05
C LYS A 9 -12.78 19.71 22.00
N LYS A 10 -12.18 20.12 23.11
CA LYS A 10 -10.73 20.02 23.31
C LYS A 10 -10.39 18.63 23.84
N ILE A 11 -9.42 17.99 23.21
CA ILE A 11 -8.94 16.65 23.59
C ILE A 11 -7.46 16.71 23.93
N ILE A 12 -7.04 15.93 24.92
CA ILE A 12 -5.64 15.73 25.34
C ILE A 12 -5.23 14.26 25.35
N GLN A 13 -6.21 13.38 25.13
CA GLN A 13 -6.08 11.93 24.98
C GLN A 13 -6.84 11.51 23.72
N PRO A 14 -6.58 10.30 23.17
CA PRO A 14 -7.32 9.80 22.02
C PRO A 14 -8.84 9.87 22.22
N TYR A 15 -9.55 10.28 21.18
CA TYR A 15 -11.01 10.37 21.16
C TYR A 15 -11.54 9.63 19.95
N GLN A 16 -12.50 8.73 20.15
CA GLN A 16 -13.14 7.98 19.08
C GLN A 16 -14.50 8.58 18.75
N HIS A 17 -14.79 8.69 17.46
CA HIS A 17 -16.06 9.15 16.94
C HIS A 17 -16.57 8.15 15.92
N ILE A 18 -17.73 7.55 16.22
CA ILE A 18 -18.38 6.59 15.33
C ILE A 18 -19.27 7.36 14.36
N ILE A 19 -19.12 7.06 13.08
CA ILE A 19 -19.98 7.56 12.02
C ILE A 19 -20.74 6.38 11.41
N ASN A 20 -21.95 6.62 10.92
CA ASN A 20 -22.73 5.62 10.19
C ASN A 20 -22.82 6.01 8.72
N ILE A 21 -22.45 5.08 7.84
CA ILE A 21 -22.55 5.21 6.38
C ILE A 21 -23.77 4.46 5.91
N SER A 22 -24.69 5.18 5.27
CA SER A 22 -25.99 4.62 4.88
C SER A 22 -25.90 3.64 3.71
N LYS A 23 -24.94 3.85 2.80
CA LYS A 23 -24.70 3.04 1.60
C LYS A 23 -23.21 2.90 1.33
N SER A 24 -22.77 1.68 1.01
CA SER A 24 -21.40 1.45 0.55
C SER A 24 -21.11 2.30 -0.68
N GLY A 25 -19.97 2.99 -0.73
CA GLY A 25 -19.61 3.86 -1.84
C GLY A 25 -18.53 4.89 -1.49
N LEU A 26 -18.41 5.92 -2.33
CA LEU A 26 -17.51 7.03 -2.08
C LEU A 26 -18.06 7.95 -1.00
N VAL A 27 -17.21 8.29 -0.05
CA VAL A 27 -17.54 9.19 1.06
C VAL A 27 -16.49 10.29 1.12
N ALA A 28 -16.94 11.52 1.37
CA ALA A 28 -16.09 12.63 1.78
C ALA A 28 -16.34 12.96 3.26
N ILE A 29 -15.33 12.77 4.09
CA ILE A 29 -15.35 13.07 5.53
C ILE A 29 -14.53 14.35 5.78
N PHE A 30 -15.24 15.42 6.12
CA PHE A 30 -14.68 16.72 6.47
C PHE A 30 -14.43 16.77 7.97
N VAL A 31 -13.17 16.84 8.37
CA VAL A 31 -12.77 17.07 9.76
C VAL A 31 -12.23 18.48 9.86
N SER A 32 -12.78 19.33 10.75
CA SER A 32 -12.16 20.63 11.07
C SER A 32 -11.65 20.64 12.49
N ALA A 33 -10.42 21.10 12.66
CA ALA A 33 -9.79 21.21 13.96
C ALA A 33 -8.80 22.38 14.00
N ARG A 34 -8.35 22.69 15.21
CA ARG A 34 -7.36 23.71 15.54
C ARG A 34 -6.33 23.12 16.49
N CYS A 35 -5.08 23.51 16.28
CA CYS A 35 -3.99 23.22 17.20
C CYS A 35 -3.19 24.50 17.43
N LYS A 36 -2.81 24.75 18.69
CA LYS A 36 -2.02 25.92 19.08
C LYS A 36 -0.52 25.69 18.87
N SER A 37 0.16 26.75 18.46
CA SER A 37 1.62 26.78 18.49
C SER A 37 2.16 26.79 19.93
N LYS A 38 3.43 26.42 20.11
CA LYS A 38 4.15 26.50 21.40
C LYS A 38 3.97 27.86 22.12
N LYS A 39 3.99 28.95 21.35
CA LYS A 39 3.84 30.33 21.86
C LYS A 39 2.42 30.58 22.41
N GLN A 40 1.40 30.05 21.74
CA GLN A 40 0.00 30.22 22.14
C GLN A 40 -0.43 29.29 23.28
N SER A 41 0.19 28.11 23.38
CA SER A 41 -0.07 27.16 24.47
C SER A 41 0.77 27.44 25.72
N LYS A 42 1.77 28.33 25.64
CA LYS A 42 2.77 28.55 26.71
C LYS A 42 3.45 27.24 27.12
N SER A 43 3.74 26.38 26.15
CA SER A 43 4.36 25.07 26.32
C SER A 43 5.70 25.01 25.58
N ASN A 44 6.56 24.04 25.95
CA ASN A 44 7.81 23.76 25.25
C ASN A 44 7.59 23.05 23.90
N THR A 45 6.37 22.59 23.64
CA THR A 45 5.97 21.91 22.40
C THR A 45 4.66 22.50 21.87
N ASP A 46 4.41 22.34 20.58
CA ASP A 46 3.10 22.62 19.98
C ASP A 46 2.07 21.54 20.30
N GLU A 47 0.81 21.91 20.07
CA GLU A 47 -0.31 20.99 19.97
C GLU A 47 -0.34 20.42 18.55
N ASP A 48 -0.59 19.12 18.38
CA ASP A 48 -0.86 18.54 17.06
C ASP A 48 -2.04 17.56 17.11
N LEU A 49 -2.61 17.24 15.95
CA LEU A 49 -3.63 16.22 15.80
C LEU A 49 -3.34 15.37 14.57
N ARG A 50 -3.48 14.05 14.72
CA ARG A 50 -3.65 13.12 13.60
C ARG A 50 -4.98 12.40 13.71
N VAL A 51 -5.43 11.86 12.58
CA VAL A 51 -6.68 11.10 12.47
C VAL A 51 -6.38 9.74 11.84
N GLU A 52 -7.04 8.71 12.34
CA GLU A 52 -7.11 7.38 11.74
C GLU A 52 -8.58 7.06 11.43
N ILE A 53 -8.85 6.39 10.31
CA ILE A 53 -10.20 5.93 9.94
C ILE A 53 -10.15 4.42 9.82
N ASP A 54 -10.94 3.72 10.64
CA ASP A 54 -10.92 2.25 10.78
C ASP A 54 -9.50 1.69 11.01
N GLY A 55 -8.68 2.43 11.76
CA GLY A 55 -7.26 2.09 12.02
C GLY A 55 -6.32 2.39 10.86
N GLN A 56 -6.82 2.84 9.70
CA GLN A 56 -5.97 3.29 8.60
C GLN A 56 -5.25 4.58 8.99
N ASN A 57 -3.92 4.53 8.88
CA ASN A 57 -3.03 5.66 9.11
C ASN A 57 -2.75 6.41 7.80
N PHE A 58 -2.65 7.73 7.86
CA PHE A 58 -2.31 8.57 6.72
C PHE A 58 -0.89 9.12 6.88
N ARG A 59 0.07 8.55 6.13
CA ARG A 59 1.51 8.85 6.22
C ARG A 59 1.97 9.74 5.07
N GLU A 60 3.14 10.35 5.22
CA GLU A 60 3.77 11.17 4.16
C GLU A 60 3.95 10.44 2.82
N ILE A 61 3.92 11.20 1.72
CA ILE A 61 4.16 10.67 0.37
C ILE A 61 5.64 10.86 0.01
N THR A 62 6.23 9.74 -0.40
CA THR A 62 7.62 9.30 -0.17
C THR A 62 7.92 9.13 1.32
N PRO A 63 7.85 7.90 1.86
CA PRO A 63 8.13 7.68 3.28
C PRO A 63 9.58 8.05 3.59
N ASP A 64 9.77 8.89 4.60
CA ASP A 64 11.09 9.20 5.14
C ASP A 64 11.64 7.98 5.90
N LYS A 65 12.91 8.01 6.30
CA LYS A 65 13.51 6.98 7.17
C LYS A 65 12.74 6.85 8.49
N ASN A 66 12.19 7.96 8.98
CA ASN A 66 11.39 8.04 10.19
C ASN A 66 9.95 8.41 9.84
N ILE A 67 9.00 7.61 10.29
CA ILE A 67 7.58 7.81 9.99
C ILE A 67 7.08 9.09 10.65
N GLN A 68 6.69 10.08 9.87
CA GLN A 68 6.01 11.26 10.41
C GLN A 68 4.50 11.03 10.44
N LEU A 69 3.89 11.25 11.61
CA LEU A 69 2.44 11.08 11.81
C LEU A 69 1.72 12.40 12.11
N TYR A 70 2.45 13.41 12.61
CA TYR A 70 1.90 14.71 13.00
C TYR A 70 2.31 15.86 12.08
N ASN A 71 3.29 15.64 11.20
CA ASN A 71 3.77 16.62 10.24
C ASN A 71 3.48 16.19 8.79
N VAL A 72 2.27 15.69 8.56
CA VAL A 72 1.81 15.22 7.25
C VAL A 72 0.66 16.09 6.74
N PRO A 73 0.35 16.10 5.44
CA PRO A 73 -0.77 16.88 4.91
C PRO A 73 -2.10 16.55 5.59
N ALA A 74 -2.32 15.29 5.99
CA ALA A 74 -3.55 14.86 6.67
C ALA A 74 -3.63 15.20 8.18
N SER A 75 -2.64 15.88 8.76
CA SER A 75 -2.61 16.25 10.18
C SER A 75 -2.86 17.75 10.42
N TRP A 76 -3.05 18.14 11.69
CA TRP A 76 -3.11 19.53 12.12
C TRP A 76 -1.86 19.81 12.95
N ASN A 77 -0.92 20.57 12.39
CA ASN A 77 0.30 20.92 13.09
C ASN A 77 0.20 22.31 13.74
N GLY A 78 0.37 22.40 15.05
CA GLY A 78 0.16 23.64 15.80
C GLY A 78 1.14 24.75 15.43
N THR A 79 2.39 24.41 15.09
CA THR A 79 3.36 25.38 14.59
C THR A 79 2.91 26.02 13.28
N LYS A 80 2.40 25.24 12.32
CA LYS A 80 1.92 25.74 11.02
C LYS A 80 0.56 26.45 11.12
N LEU A 81 -0.34 25.99 11.99
CA LEU A 81 -1.70 26.52 12.07
C LEU A 81 -1.82 27.74 12.97
N MET A 82 -0.99 27.85 14.01
CA MET A 82 -1.06 28.95 14.98
C MET A 82 -2.49 29.17 15.51
N GLY A 83 -3.20 28.10 15.87
CA GLY A 83 -4.56 28.15 16.40
C GLY A 83 -5.66 28.42 15.36
N LEU A 84 -5.31 28.64 14.10
CA LEU A 84 -6.27 28.82 13.01
C LEU A 84 -6.81 27.48 12.53
N LYS A 85 -8.01 27.51 11.95
CA LYS A 85 -8.75 26.34 11.51
C LYS A 85 -8.16 25.78 10.23
N LYS A 86 -7.98 24.46 10.23
CA LYS A 86 -7.77 23.66 9.02
C LYS A 86 -8.87 22.63 8.91
N THR A 87 -9.29 22.35 7.68
CA THR A 87 -10.21 21.27 7.36
C THR A 87 -9.49 20.23 6.50
N VAL A 88 -9.48 18.97 6.94
CA VAL A 88 -9.00 17.84 6.15
C VAL A 88 -10.22 17.09 5.63
N VAL A 89 -10.25 16.81 4.34
CA VAL A 89 -11.34 16.13 3.63
C VAL A 89 -10.81 14.77 3.18
N PHE A 90 -11.18 13.72 3.88
CA PHE A 90 -10.84 12.35 3.50
C PHE A 90 -11.85 11.87 2.45
N VAL A 91 -11.38 11.58 1.25
CA VAL A 91 -12.15 11.07 0.13
C VAL A 91 -11.74 9.61 -0.07
N LEU A 92 -12.60 8.70 0.37
CA LEU A 92 -12.31 7.28 0.47
C LEU A 92 -13.56 6.43 0.25
N ARG A 93 -13.34 5.13 0.06
CA ARG A 93 -14.42 4.15 -0.09
C ARG A 93 -14.74 3.56 1.27
N LEU A 94 -16.00 3.60 1.68
CA LEU A 94 -16.47 2.95 2.91
C LEU A 94 -17.63 2.01 2.59
N LYS A 95 -17.75 0.95 3.38
CA LYS A 95 -18.90 0.04 3.33
C LYS A 95 -20.10 0.71 4.03
N LYS A 96 -21.30 0.16 3.84
CA LYS A 96 -22.44 0.49 4.69
C LYS A 96 -22.17 0.01 6.11
N GLY A 97 -22.46 0.83 7.11
CA GLY A 97 -22.32 0.45 8.52
C GLY A 97 -21.63 1.52 9.36
N ASN A 98 -21.17 1.10 10.54
CA ASN A 98 -20.45 1.96 11.46
C ASN A 98 -18.97 1.97 11.11
N HIS A 99 -18.38 3.17 11.11
CA HIS A 99 -16.96 3.39 10.89
C HIS A 99 -16.40 4.24 12.03
N LYS A 100 -15.15 3.99 12.40
CA LYS A 100 -14.51 4.59 13.56
C LYS A 100 -13.47 5.61 13.12
N ILE A 101 -13.68 6.87 13.49
CA ILE A 101 -12.68 7.93 13.35
C ILE A 101 -11.97 8.09 14.69
N THR A 102 -10.67 7.82 14.72
CA THR A 102 -9.84 7.98 15.92
C THR A 102 -9.02 9.25 15.82
N PHE A 103 -9.29 10.19 16.72
CA PHE A 103 -8.54 11.44 16.87
C PHE A 103 -7.44 11.26 17.90
N ILE A 104 -6.19 11.45 17.52
CA ILE A 104 -5.04 11.18 18.39
C ILE A 104 -4.25 12.49 18.55
N PRO A 105 -4.44 13.22 19.67
CA PRO A 105 -3.76 14.48 19.88
C PRO A 105 -2.32 14.26 20.37
N TYR A 106 -1.43 15.17 20.00
CA TYR A 106 -0.15 15.36 20.67
C TYR A 106 -0.25 16.64 21.51
N LYS A 107 -0.22 16.50 22.85
CA LYS A 107 -0.34 17.59 23.84
C LYS A 107 -1.65 18.38 23.84
N GLY A 108 -2.46 18.30 22.80
CA GLY A 108 -3.83 18.79 22.76
C GLY A 108 -4.32 19.05 21.34
N ALA A 109 -5.64 19.12 21.15
CA ALA A 109 -6.24 19.63 19.92
C ALA A 109 -7.70 20.04 20.19
N LYS A 110 -8.23 21.02 19.44
CA LYS A 110 -9.66 21.35 19.46
C LYS A 110 -10.32 20.83 18.18
N ILE A 111 -11.18 19.83 18.30
CA ILE A 111 -12.01 19.33 17.20
C ILE A 111 -13.27 20.18 17.15
N GLU A 112 -13.54 20.80 16.01
CA GLU A 112 -14.71 21.66 15.83
C GLU A 112 -15.91 20.86 15.31
N ASN A 113 -15.73 20.15 14.20
CA ASN A 113 -16.80 19.38 13.59
C ASN A 113 -16.30 18.24 12.71
N VAL A 114 -17.20 17.27 12.51
CA VAL A 114 -17.11 16.22 11.49
C VAL A 114 -18.33 16.37 10.59
N GLU A 115 -18.13 16.39 9.28
CA GLU A 115 -19.20 16.44 8.27
C GLU A 115 -18.97 15.34 7.23
N ILE A 116 -20.04 14.68 6.81
CA ILE A 116 -20.01 13.51 5.93
C ILE A 116 -20.90 13.78 4.73
N LYS A 117 -20.37 13.50 3.54
CA LYS A 117 -21.11 13.48 2.28
C LYS A 117 -20.91 12.12 1.60
N GLU A 118 -22.01 11.44 1.32
CA GLU A 118 -22.02 10.14 0.61
C GLU A 118 -22.40 10.33 -0.87
N PHE A 119 -21.66 9.70 -1.79
CA PHE A 119 -21.78 9.89 -3.26
C PHE A 119 -22.14 8.62 -4.04
N GLY A 120 -22.28 7.46 -3.38
CA GLY A 120 -22.68 6.20 -4.02
C GLY A 120 -21.54 5.45 -4.74
N GLN A 121 -21.90 4.48 -5.60
CA GLN A 121 -20.99 3.48 -6.17
C GLN A 121 -20.63 3.72 -7.65
N ASN A 122 -20.93 4.87 -8.23
CA ASN A 122 -20.65 5.09 -9.66
C ASN A 122 -20.30 6.56 -9.87
N VAL A 123 -19.11 6.95 -9.42
CA VAL A 123 -18.68 8.35 -9.36
C VAL A 123 -17.47 8.51 -10.28
N GLN A 124 -17.66 9.24 -11.38
CA GLN A 124 -16.55 9.64 -12.26
C GLN A 124 -15.87 10.91 -11.75
N TYR A 125 -16.64 11.84 -11.20
CA TYR A 125 -16.12 13.06 -10.60
C TYR A 125 -16.89 13.39 -9.32
N LEU A 126 -16.20 14.06 -8.42
CA LEU A 126 -16.72 14.52 -7.14
C LEU A 126 -16.69 16.04 -7.11
N SER A 127 -17.86 16.69 -7.00
CA SER A 127 -17.95 18.16 -6.82
C SER A 127 -18.35 18.51 -5.39
N LEU A 128 -17.51 19.27 -4.71
CA LEU A 128 -17.67 19.64 -3.31
C LEU A 128 -17.92 21.14 -3.19
N GLY A 129 -19.20 21.53 -3.06
CA GLY A 129 -19.57 22.88 -2.65
C GLY A 129 -19.16 23.12 -1.20
N ILE A 130 -18.18 24.01 -1.00
CA ILE A 130 -17.56 24.32 0.29
C ILE A 130 -18.05 25.69 0.79
N ASN A 131 -17.91 26.73 -0.04
CA ASN A 131 -18.26 28.12 0.27
C ASN A 131 -17.79 28.57 1.66
N LYS A 132 -16.50 28.37 1.96
CA LYS A 132 -15.88 28.79 3.22
C LYS A 132 -14.77 29.79 2.97
N GLN A 133 -14.70 30.80 3.84
CA GLN A 133 -13.61 31.76 3.89
C GLN A 133 -12.53 31.27 4.85
N ALA A 134 -11.27 31.48 4.47
CA ALA A 134 -10.13 31.32 5.35
C ALA A 134 -10.16 32.38 6.45
N GLU A 135 -9.72 32.02 7.66
CA GLU A 135 -9.49 33.01 8.72
C GLU A 135 -8.26 33.86 8.40
N ASP A 136 -8.23 35.12 8.82
CA ASP A 136 -7.05 35.97 8.59
C ASP A 136 -5.81 35.35 9.23
N GLY A 137 -4.78 35.12 8.42
CA GLY A 137 -3.54 34.49 8.82
C GLY A 137 -2.56 34.40 7.66
N ASP A 138 -1.31 34.12 7.98
CA ASP A 138 -0.20 34.14 7.03
C ASP A 138 0.22 32.71 6.66
N ARG A 139 0.39 32.47 5.36
CA ARG A 139 1.02 31.27 4.73
C ARG A 139 0.81 29.94 5.43
N ARG A 140 -0.44 29.53 5.64
CA ARG A 140 -0.75 28.33 6.42
C ARG A 140 -1.62 27.33 5.65
N PRO A 141 -1.56 26.04 6.01
CA PRO A 141 -2.54 25.07 5.54
C PRO A 141 -3.97 25.52 5.87
N TRP A 142 -4.89 25.27 4.95
CA TRP A 142 -6.29 25.65 5.10
C TRP A 142 -7.23 24.49 4.81
N TYR A 143 -7.14 23.93 3.60
CA TYR A 143 -7.83 22.70 3.22
C TYR A 143 -6.82 21.67 2.75
N THR A 144 -7.03 20.41 3.13
CA THR A 144 -6.31 19.28 2.54
C THR A 144 -7.30 18.23 2.10
N PHE A 145 -7.19 17.75 0.87
CA PHE A 145 -7.95 16.60 0.38
C PHE A 145 -7.03 15.39 0.39
N VAL A 146 -7.48 14.33 1.07
CA VAL A 146 -6.78 13.05 1.16
C VAL A 146 -7.54 12.08 0.28
N LEU A 147 -6.96 11.69 -0.85
CA LEU A 147 -7.56 10.69 -1.73
C LEU A 147 -7.00 9.33 -1.34
N VAL A 148 -7.86 8.39 -0.95
CA VAL A 148 -7.45 7.07 -0.47
C VAL A 148 -7.77 6.01 -1.51
N ASP A 149 -6.72 5.54 -2.17
CA ASP A 149 -6.76 4.59 -3.27
C ASP A 149 -7.66 5.04 -4.44
N LEU A 150 -7.60 6.32 -4.75
CA LEU A 150 -8.34 6.93 -5.86
C LEU A 150 -7.35 7.55 -6.84
N PRO A 151 -7.54 7.36 -8.15
CA PRO A 151 -6.80 8.12 -9.15
C PRO A 151 -7.27 9.57 -9.15
N LEU A 152 -6.53 10.45 -9.84
CA LEU A 152 -6.99 11.81 -10.12
C LEU A 152 -6.44 12.26 -11.47
N LYS A 153 -7.33 12.40 -12.47
CA LYS A 153 -6.93 12.93 -13.78
C LYS A 153 -6.90 14.45 -13.75
N HIS A 154 -8.00 15.09 -13.32
CA HIS A 154 -8.14 16.55 -13.31
C HIS A 154 -8.63 17.08 -11.96
N LEU A 155 -8.14 18.26 -11.60
CA LEU A 155 -8.54 19.03 -10.43
C LEU A 155 -9.07 20.39 -10.88
N ALA A 156 -10.33 20.70 -10.57
CA ALA A 156 -10.91 22.01 -10.80
C ALA A 156 -11.26 22.70 -9.47
N ILE A 157 -10.84 23.96 -9.33
CA ILE A 157 -10.95 24.74 -8.10
C ILE A 157 -11.65 26.04 -8.43
N GLU A 158 -12.64 26.41 -7.64
CA GLU A 158 -13.30 27.71 -7.73
C GLU A 158 -13.08 28.47 -6.42
N THR A 159 -12.46 29.65 -6.51
CA THR A 159 -12.11 30.47 -5.35
C THR A 159 -12.25 31.95 -5.63
N THR A 160 -12.56 32.74 -4.60
CA THR A 160 -12.52 34.19 -4.64
C THR A 160 -11.31 34.69 -3.86
N ILE A 161 -10.52 35.55 -4.51
CA ILE A 161 -9.38 36.26 -3.93
C ILE A 161 -9.62 37.77 -4.02
N GLN A 162 -9.17 38.52 -3.01
CA GLN A 162 -9.32 39.98 -2.93
C GLN A 162 -7.97 40.68 -2.86
N LYS A 163 -7.82 41.77 -3.61
CA LYS A 163 -6.69 42.70 -3.43
C LYS A 163 -6.93 43.56 -2.19
N ARG A 164 -5.98 43.57 -1.26
CA ARG A 164 -6.01 44.40 -0.04
C ARG A 164 -4.86 45.42 -0.07
N LEU A 165 -4.89 46.38 0.85
CA LEU A 165 -3.95 47.52 0.86
C LEU A 165 -2.49 47.09 1.08
N TRP A 166 -2.26 46.09 1.94
CA TRP A 166 -0.90 45.68 2.35
C TRP A 166 -0.56 44.26 1.89
N ASP A 167 -1.49 43.34 2.09
CA ASP A 167 -1.28 41.92 1.86
C ASP A 167 -2.58 41.29 1.39
N SER A 168 -2.57 40.70 0.20
CA SER A 168 -3.78 40.28 -0.51
C SER A 168 -4.12 38.82 -0.24
N ASP A 169 -5.33 38.40 -0.62
CA ASP A 169 -5.67 36.99 -0.52
C ASP A 169 -4.91 36.18 -1.59
N ASP A 170 -4.11 35.22 -1.14
CA ASP A 170 -3.34 34.35 -2.01
C ASP A 170 -3.64 32.87 -1.70
N VAL A 171 -3.59 32.02 -2.73
CA VAL A 171 -3.77 30.56 -2.60
C VAL A 171 -2.61 29.83 -3.25
N LYS A 172 -1.97 28.98 -2.45
CA LYS A 172 -0.93 28.04 -2.89
C LYS A 172 -1.53 26.64 -2.99
N ILE A 173 -1.22 25.96 -4.09
CA ILE A 173 -1.69 24.60 -4.39
C ILE A 173 -0.50 23.65 -4.37
N ILE A 174 -0.61 22.58 -3.59
CA ILE A 174 0.41 21.53 -3.47
C ILE A 174 -0.26 20.19 -3.77
N ILE A 175 0.35 19.38 -4.64
CA ILE A 175 -0.11 18.01 -4.93
C ILE A 175 1.04 17.06 -4.64
N ASP A 176 0.87 16.13 -3.71
CA ASP A 176 1.87 15.16 -3.27
C ASP A 176 3.23 15.81 -2.96
N GLY A 177 3.21 16.88 -2.17
CA GLY A 177 4.39 17.66 -1.79
C GLY A 177 4.93 18.58 -2.91
N LYS A 178 4.46 18.45 -4.15
CA LYS A 178 4.90 19.28 -5.29
C LYS A 178 4.02 20.53 -5.41
N VAL A 179 4.64 21.70 -5.21
CA VAL A 179 3.97 23.00 -5.37
C VAL A 179 3.69 23.25 -6.85
N LYS A 180 2.42 23.49 -7.19
CA LYS A 180 2.01 23.91 -8.54
C LYS A 180 2.39 25.38 -8.74
N ARG A 181 3.26 25.64 -9.73
CA ARG A 181 3.83 26.98 -9.96
C ARG A 181 2.87 27.87 -10.72
N ASN A 182 2.88 29.15 -10.36
CA ASN A 182 2.20 30.19 -11.13
C ASN A 182 3.02 30.55 -12.37
N ILE A 183 2.44 30.39 -13.55
CA ILE A 183 3.11 30.66 -14.84
C ILE A 183 3.28 32.19 -15.07
N ARG A 184 2.46 33.02 -14.40
CA ARG A 184 2.35 34.46 -14.70
C ARG A 184 3.29 35.37 -13.90
N GLY A 185 4.12 34.88 -12.98
CA GLY A 185 4.94 35.77 -12.16
C GLY A 185 6.14 35.14 -11.45
N GLY A 186 7.31 35.78 -11.60
CA GLY A 186 8.56 35.33 -10.96
C GLY A 186 8.56 35.47 -9.42
N LYS A 187 8.08 36.60 -8.89
CA LYS A 187 8.10 36.89 -7.44
C LYS A 187 7.11 36.04 -6.62
N HIS A 188 6.02 35.59 -7.24
CA HIS A 188 4.96 34.79 -6.60
C HIS A 188 4.89 33.35 -7.16
N LYS A 189 6.02 32.80 -7.61
CA LYS A 189 6.07 31.50 -8.29
C LYS A 189 5.42 30.33 -7.54
N PHE A 190 5.32 30.42 -6.20
CA PHE A 190 4.73 29.38 -5.34
C PHE A 190 3.30 29.67 -4.89
N TRP A 191 2.73 30.81 -5.29
CA TRP A 191 1.35 31.22 -5.02
C TRP A 191 0.59 31.18 -6.34
N TYR A 192 -0.22 30.14 -6.52
CA TYR A 192 -0.88 29.87 -7.78
C TYR A 192 -1.91 30.96 -8.13
N LEU A 193 -2.64 31.43 -7.11
CA LEU A 193 -3.57 32.54 -7.22
C LEU A 193 -3.11 33.67 -6.31
N VAL A 194 -3.00 34.88 -6.85
CA VAL A 194 -2.43 36.03 -6.16
C VAL A 194 -3.36 37.23 -6.30
N GLY A 195 -3.89 37.71 -5.18
CA GLY A 195 -4.79 38.86 -5.15
C GLY A 195 -4.11 40.16 -5.60
N GLY A 196 -2.80 40.31 -5.31
CA GLY A 196 -2.02 41.50 -5.66
C GLY A 196 -1.94 41.79 -7.17
N ILE A 197 -2.08 40.77 -8.01
CA ILE A 197 -1.98 40.86 -9.48
C ILE A 197 -3.29 41.35 -10.12
N LEU A 198 -4.40 41.40 -9.38
CA LEU A 198 -5.74 41.75 -9.88
C LEU A 198 -5.91 43.18 -10.42
N GLY A 199 -4.88 44.02 -10.40
CA GLY A 199 -5.04 45.43 -10.80
C GLY A 199 -3.75 46.17 -11.10
N TRP A 200 -2.90 45.64 -11.99
CA TRP A 200 -1.82 46.49 -12.52
C TRP A 200 -2.36 47.59 -13.46
N ILE A 201 -3.51 47.36 -14.12
CA ILE A 201 -4.07 48.30 -15.11
C ILE A 201 -4.90 49.45 -14.50
N VAL A 202 -5.35 49.36 -13.24
CA VAL A 202 -6.08 50.48 -12.58
C VAL A 202 -5.75 50.51 -11.08
N TRP A 203 -4.76 51.31 -10.69
CA TRP A 203 -4.23 51.43 -9.31
C TRP A 203 -5.23 51.91 -8.24
N ARG A 204 -6.47 52.26 -8.59
CA ARG A 204 -7.39 53.02 -7.71
C ARG A 204 -8.52 52.27 -7.03
N VAL A 205 -8.65 50.94 -7.15
CA VAL A 205 -9.78 50.22 -6.52
C VAL A 205 -9.30 49.10 -5.59
N ILE A 206 -8.94 49.48 -4.36
CA ILE A 206 -8.79 48.55 -3.22
C ILE A 206 -10.14 47.87 -2.98
N GLY A 207 -10.11 46.58 -2.61
CA GLY A 207 -11.32 45.84 -2.27
C GLY A 207 -11.97 45.05 -3.41
N ARG A 208 -11.44 45.13 -4.64
CA ARG A 208 -11.87 44.25 -5.73
C ARG A 208 -11.62 42.78 -5.38
N SER A 209 -12.69 42.00 -5.39
CA SER A 209 -12.66 40.54 -5.33
C SER A 209 -12.81 39.97 -6.74
N LYS A 210 -12.18 38.83 -7.00
CA LYS A 210 -12.35 38.09 -8.25
C LYS A 210 -12.58 36.62 -7.95
N LYS A 211 -13.75 36.12 -8.35
CA LYS A 211 -14.02 34.69 -8.44
C LYS A 211 -13.26 34.13 -9.64
N THR A 212 -12.43 33.12 -9.40
CA THR A 212 -11.56 32.50 -10.40
C THR A 212 -11.77 30.99 -10.36
N LYS A 213 -11.87 30.40 -11.55
CA LYS A 213 -11.83 28.95 -11.75
C LYS A 213 -10.44 28.56 -12.26
N VAL A 214 -9.85 27.54 -11.66
CA VAL A 214 -8.57 26.95 -12.04
C VAL A 214 -8.81 25.50 -12.37
N GLU A 215 -8.19 25.00 -13.44
CA GLU A 215 -8.19 23.59 -13.81
C GLU A 215 -6.74 23.14 -13.94
N LEU A 216 -6.43 21.95 -13.42
CA LEU A 216 -5.10 21.38 -13.33
C LEU A 216 -5.13 19.91 -13.72
N ASP A 217 -4.20 19.51 -14.58
CA ASP A 217 -3.90 18.11 -14.82
C ASP A 217 -3.06 17.57 -13.66
N ALA A 218 -3.58 16.53 -13.01
CA ALA A 218 -2.94 15.87 -11.89
C ALA A 218 -2.28 14.56 -12.33
N LEU A 219 -2.96 13.78 -13.18
CA LEU A 219 -2.50 12.50 -13.74
C LEU A 219 -1.94 11.54 -12.67
N LEU A 220 -2.63 11.45 -11.53
CA LEU A 220 -2.28 10.56 -10.43
C LEU A 220 -2.94 9.19 -10.62
N ALA A 221 -2.16 8.12 -10.48
CA ALA A 221 -2.67 6.76 -10.45
C ALA A 221 -3.49 6.50 -9.17
N SER A 222 -4.13 5.33 -9.05
CA SER A 222 -4.81 4.96 -7.81
C SER A 222 -3.80 4.77 -6.67
N GLY A 223 -3.98 5.52 -5.57
CA GLY A 223 -3.12 5.44 -4.40
C GLY A 223 -3.53 6.45 -3.32
N LEU A 224 -2.64 6.66 -2.34
CA LEU A 224 -2.79 7.72 -1.35
C LEU A 224 -2.23 9.02 -1.91
N HIS A 225 -3.08 10.03 -2.08
CA HIS A 225 -2.68 11.35 -2.60
C HIS A 225 -3.13 12.49 -1.69
N TYR A 226 -2.34 13.56 -1.68
CA TYR A 226 -2.61 14.77 -0.91
C TYR A 226 -2.69 15.99 -1.82
N ILE A 227 -3.80 16.71 -1.72
CA ILE A 227 -3.99 18.01 -2.37
C ILE A 227 -4.16 19.04 -1.28
N GLU A 228 -3.20 19.94 -1.14
CA GLU A 228 -3.23 20.99 -0.13
C GLU A 228 -3.51 22.35 -0.75
N PHE A 229 -4.41 23.09 -0.10
CA PHE A 229 -4.62 24.50 -0.29
C PHE A 229 -4.10 25.24 0.93
N TRP A 230 -3.09 26.06 0.68
CA TRP A 230 -2.54 26.98 1.66
C TRP A 230 -3.10 28.37 1.36
N ALA A 231 -3.50 29.06 2.42
CA ALA A 231 -4.07 30.40 2.33
C ALA A 231 -3.08 31.42 2.89
N ASP A 232 -3.03 32.56 2.21
CA ASP A 232 -2.59 33.82 2.78
C ASP A 232 -3.80 34.74 2.88
N LYS A 233 -3.99 35.41 4.03
CA LYS A 233 -5.19 36.19 4.37
C LYS A 233 -6.49 35.38 4.32
N MET A 234 -7.53 35.90 3.65
CA MET A 234 -8.91 35.42 3.78
C MET A 234 -9.57 35.04 2.44
N PRO A 235 -8.93 34.22 1.58
CA PRO A 235 -9.57 33.73 0.36
C PRO A 235 -10.84 32.91 0.69
N VAL A 236 -11.75 32.83 -0.28
CA VAL A 236 -12.97 32.02 -0.20
C VAL A 236 -12.87 30.84 -1.15
N LEU A 237 -13.06 29.62 -0.66
CA LEU A 237 -13.07 28.39 -1.46
C LEU A 237 -14.52 28.00 -1.69
N HIS A 238 -14.97 28.13 -2.94
CA HIS A 238 -16.36 27.89 -3.31
C HIS A 238 -16.60 26.43 -3.64
N ASN A 239 -15.80 25.88 -4.56
CA ASN A 239 -15.97 24.53 -5.05
C ASN A 239 -14.62 23.85 -5.32
N VAL A 240 -14.58 22.55 -5.08
CA VAL A 240 -13.48 21.68 -5.51
C VAL A 240 -14.10 20.52 -6.26
N ARG A 241 -13.71 20.35 -7.51
CA ARG A 241 -14.10 19.21 -8.35
C ARG A 241 -12.89 18.32 -8.59
N LEU A 242 -13.01 17.07 -8.17
CA LEU A 242 -12.02 16.01 -8.34
C LEU A 242 -12.51 15.09 -9.46
N ASP A 243 -11.81 15.06 -10.57
CA ASP A 243 -12.13 14.19 -11.70
C ASP A 243 -11.22 12.97 -11.68
N PHE A 244 -11.83 11.80 -11.46
CA PHE A 244 -11.14 10.52 -11.39
C PHE A 244 -10.93 9.92 -12.79
N GLY A 245 -11.50 10.54 -13.82
CA GLY A 245 -11.32 10.24 -15.23
C GLY A 245 -12.21 9.12 -15.73
N GLU A 246 -12.12 7.98 -15.08
CA GLU A 246 -13.02 6.85 -15.31
C GLU A 246 -14.02 6.73 -14.17
N GLN A 247 -15.16 6.13 -14.47
CA GLN A 247 -16.13 5.77 -13.44
C GLN A 247 -15.42 4.86 -12.46
N ILE A 248 -15.30 5.31 -11.21
CA ILE A 248 -14.79 4.46 -10.17
C ILE A 248 -15.80 3.33 -10.00
N ASP A 249 -15.38 2.10 -10.29
CA ASP A 249 -16.11 0.92 -9.91
C ASP A 249 -15.78 0.56 -8.46
N PHE A 250 -16.83 0.38 -7.67
CA PHE A 250 -16.76 0.10 -6.23
C PHE A 250 -16.96 -1.37 -5.94
N GLN A 251 -17.22 -2.17 -6.97
CA GLN A 251 -17.22 -3.62 -6.87
C GLN A 251 -15.80 -4.08 -6.50
N THR A 252 -15.70 -4.90 -5.46
CA THR A 252 -14.44 -5.59 -5.18
C THR A 252 -14.24 -6.57 -6.31
N ARG A 253 -13.14 -6.46 -7.04
CA ARG A 253 -12.81 -7.42 -8.10
C ARG A 253 -11.78 -8.42 -7.62
N ALA A 254 -11.81 -9.60 -8.22
CA ALA A 254 -10.79 -10.63 -8.05
C ALA A 254 -10.46 -11.24 -9.41
N LYS A 255 -9.23 -11.71 -9.56
CA LYS A 255 -8.83 -12.55 -10.70
C LYS A 255 -8.75 -14.00 -10.27
N VAL A 256 -9.10 -14.92 -11.16
CA VAL A 256 -8.85 -16.35 -10.94
C VAL A 256 -7.35 -16.62 -11.06
N VAL A 257 -6.77 -17.29 -10.07
CA VAL A 257 -5.33 -17.63 -10.08
C VAL A 257 -5.04 -19.10 -10.35
N TRP A 258 -6.05 -19.97 -10.20
CA TRP A 258 -5.96 -21.36 -10.62
C TRP A 258 -6.12 -21.48 -12.14
N SER A 259 -5.69 -22.60 -12.72
CA SER A 259 -5.89 -22.88 -14.16
C SER A 259 -7.37 -22.74 -14.55
N HIS A 260 -8.25 -23.29 -13.71
CA HIS A 260 -9.67 -23.02 -13.72
C HIS A 260 -10.31 -23.16 -12.32
N THR A 261 -11.51 -22.64 -12.16
CA THR A 261 -12.37 -22.87 -10.98
C THR A 261 -13.84 -23.00 -11.39
N ARG A 262 -14.70 -23.34 -10.44
CA ARG A 262 -16.15 -23.49 -10.64
C ARG A 262 -16.91 -22.50 -9.77
N LEU A 263 -17.96 -21.90 -10.32
CA LEU A 263 -18.92 -21.13 -9.52
C LEU A 263 -19.97 -22.10 -8.98
N ARG A 264 -20.06 -22.23 -7.67
CA ARG A 264 -20.94 -23.20 -7.01
C ARG A 264 -22.17 -22.55 -6.39
N LYS A 265 -23.25 -23.30 -6.25
CA LYS A 265 -24.49 -22.80 -5.63
C LYS A 265 -24.34 -22.56 -4.13
N GLU A 266 -23.60 -23.43 -3.45
CA GLU A 266 -23.32 -23.35 -2.01
C GLU A 266 -21.80 -23.39 -1.79
N PRO A 267 -21.27 -22.93 -0.64
CA PRO A 267 -19.84 -22.95 -0.34
C PRO A 267 -19.34 -24.36 0.05
N THR A 268 -19.60 -25.34 -0.82
CA THR A 268 -19.20 -26.75 -0.68
C THR A 268 -18.87 -27.34 -2.05
N THR A 269 -17.90 -28.24 -2.08
CA THR A 269 -17.47 -28.97 -3.28
C THR A 269 -18.54 -29.92 -3.85
N LYS A 270 -19.51 -30.30 -3.02
CA LYS A 270 -20.60 -31.21 -3.40
C LYS A 270 -21.79 -30.48 -4.04
N SER A 271 -21.85 -29.16 -3.95
CA SER A 271 -22.94 -28.42 -4.54
C SER A 271 -22.79 -28.28 -6.05
N GLU A 272 -23.95 -28.18 -6.71
CA GLU A 272 -24.08 -27.94 -8.14
C GLU A 272 -23.23 -26.75 -8.59
N ALA A 273 -22.50 -26.93 -9.68
CA ALA A 273 -21.77 -25.85 -10.32
C ALA A 273 -22.73 -25.05 -11.22
N ILE A 274 -22.94 -23.78 -10.87
CA ILE A 274 -23.69 -22.80 -11.66
C ILE A 274 -22.91 -22.43 -12.94
N VAL A 275 -21.58 -22.47 -12.86
CA VAL A 275 -20.64 -22.35 -13.98
C VAL A 275 -19.53 -23.38 -13.80
N GLU A 276 -19.43 -24.30 -14.76
CA GLU A 276 -18.50 -25.44 -14.70
C GLU A 276 -17.04 -25.06 -14.87
N LYS A 277 -16.75 -23.96 -15.58
CA LYS A 277 -15.38 -23.54 -15.86
C LYS A 277 -15.26 -22.03 -15.92
N ILE A 278 -14.38 -21.49 -15.08
CA ILE A 278 -13.91 -20.10 -15.09
C ILE A 278 -12.39 -20.17 -15.16
N ASN A 279 -11.82 -19.66 -16.24
CA ASN A 279 -10.38 -19.82 -16.50
C ASN A 279 -9.54 -18.85 -15.66
N LYS A 280 -8.24 -19.14 -15.56
CA LYS A 280 -7.23 -18.23 -15.01
C LYS A 280 -7.34 -16.83 -15.62
N ASP A 281 -7.02 -15.81 -14.80
CA ASP A 281 -7.00 -14.38 -15.13
C ASP A 281 -8.35 -13.73 -15.45
N GLU A 282 -9.43 -14.52 -15.54
CA GLU A 282 -10.78 -13.99 -15.65
C GLU A 282 -11.17 -13.18 -14.40
N GLN A 283 -11.85 -12.05 -14.64
CA GLN A 283 -12.25 -11.10 -13.61
C GLN A 283 -13.63 -11.46 -13.04
N ILE A 284 -13.77 -11.30 -11.72
CA ILE A 284 -14.97 -11.66 -10.97
C ILE A 284 -15.29 -10.56 -9.97
N ILE A 285 -16.57 -10.30 -9.75
CA ILE A 285 -17.04 -9.36 -8.73
C ILE A 285 -17.24 -10.12 -7.42
N VAL A 286 -16.54 -9.73 -6.37
CA VAL A 286 -16.68 -10.27 -5.03
C VAL A 286 -17.78 -9.51 -4.28
N LEU A 287 -18.84 -10.23 -3.94
CA LEU A 287 -20.00 -9.70 -3.21
C LEU A 287 -19.78 -9.80 -1.69
N GLU A 288 -19.30 -10.95 -1.21
CA GLU A 288 -19.04 -11.22 0.20
C GLU A 288 -17.76 -12.06 0.34
N ARG A 289 -16.95 -11.75 1.36
CA ARG A 289 -15.61 -12.34 1.56
C ARG A 289 -15.63 -13.34 2.73
N ALA A 290 -14.66 -14.24 2.72
CA ALA A 290 -14.35 -15.15 3.83
C ALA A 290 -15.56 -15.89 4.44
N ILE A 291 -16.51 -16.31 3.62
CA ILE A 291 -17.66 -17.11 4.07
C ILE A 291 -17.17 -18.49 4.46
N LYS A 292 -17.56 -18.95 5.65
CA LYS A 292 -17.25 -20.30 6.11
C LYS A 292 -18.03 -21.33 5.29
N GLY A 293 -17.33 -22.33 4.78
CA GLY A 293 -17.90 -23.42 4.01
C GLY A 293 -17.20 -24.76 4.26
N GLU A 294 -17.36 -25.68 3.31
CA GLU A 294 -16.64 -26.97 3.33
C GLU A 294 -15.15 -26.74 3.03
N ARG A 295 -14.30 -27.47 3.74
CA ARG A 295 -12.87 -27.50 3.46
C ARG A 295 -12.60 -28.38 2.25
N VAL A 296 -11.89 -27.82 1.26
CA VAL A 296 -11.60 -28.50 -0.01
C VAL A 296 -10.36 -29.39 0.16
N ARG A 297 -10.37 -30.59 -0.42
CA ARG A 297 -9.18 -31.44 -0.57
C ARG A 297 -8.49 -31.13 -1.90
N ASN A 298 -7.17 -31.22 -1.93
CA ASN A 298 -6.44 -31.14 -3.19
C ASN A 298 -6.72 -32.38 -4.05
N GLU A 299 -6.67 -32.22 -5.38
CA GLU A 299 -6.99 -33.31 -6.33
C GLU A 299 -5.97 -34.45 -6.28
N THR A 300 -4.74 -34.17 -5.82
CA THR A 300 -3.60 -35.08 -5.97
C THR A 300 -3.23 -35.88 -4.73
N ASN A 301 -3.76 -35.61 -3.52
CA ASN A 301 -3.18 -36.23 -2.31
C ASN A 301 -4.06 -36.27 -1.06
N ASP A 302 -5.38 -36.17 -1.19
CA ASP A 302 -6.33 -36.20 -0.06
C ASP A 302 -6.07 -35.13 1.03
N LYS A 303 -5.12 -34.21 0.84
CA LYS A 303 -4.70 -33.24 1.84
C LYS A 303 -5.68 -32.08 1.81
N LEU A 304 -6.27 -31.80 2.95
CA LEU A 304 -7.14 -30.65 3.12
C LEU A 304 -6.33 -29.36 2.92
N LEU A 305 -6.83 -28.48 2.05
CA LEU A 305 -6.23 -27.17 1.79
C LEU A 305 -6.23 -26.31 3.06
N SER A 306 -5.40 -25.27 3.10
CA SER A 306 -5.15 -24.45 4.30
C SER A 306 -6.30 -23.51 4.69
N THR A 307 -7.50 -23.70 4.17
CA THR A 307 -8.66 -22.87 4.51
C THR A 307 -9.98 -23.58 4.22
N ASN A 308 -11.05 -23.18 4.89
CA ASN A 308 -12.43 -23.53 4.56
C ASN A 308 -13.22 -22.27 4.13
N ARG A 309 -12.52 -21.23 3.70
CA ARG A 309 -13.13 -19.95 3.30
C ARG A 309 -13.50 -19.94 1.83
N TRP A 310 -14.66 -19.38 1.56
CA TRP A 310 -15.24 -19.17 0.25
C TRP A 310 -15.57 -17.69 0.07
N HIS A 311 -15.75 -17.28 -1.17
CA HIS A 311 -16.21 -15.95 -1.53
C HIS A 311 -17.52 -16.08 -2.29
N LYS A 312 -18.52 -15.30 -1.90
CA LYS A 312 -19.72 -15.13 -2.72
C LYS A 312 -19.39 -14.12 -3.80
N VAL A 313 -19.62 -14.49 -5.04
CA VAL A 313 -19.17 -13.72 -6.20
C VAL A 313 -20.26 -13.67 -7.26
N GLU A 314 -20.16 -12.68 -8.14
CA GLU A 314 -20.93 -12.56 -9.37
C GLU A 314 -19.99 -12.72 -10.57
N TYR A 315 -20.36 -13.61 -11.50
CA TYR A 315 -19.65 -13.86 -12.73
C TYR A 315 -20.65 -14.01 -13.88
N LYS A 316 -20.53 -13.14 -14.91
CA LYS A 316 -21.42 -13.10 -16.09
C LYS A 316 -22.92 -13.10 -15.72
N GLY A 317 -23.30 -12.30 -14.72
CA GLY A 317 -24.67 -12.16 -14.23
C GLY A 317 -25.17 -13.33 -13.36
N LYS A 318 -24.33 -14.34 -13.08
CA LYS A 318 -24.66 -15.44 -12.17
C LYS A 318 -23.98 -15.23 -10.82
N THR A 319 -24.71 -15.46 -9.74
CA THR A 319 -24.17 -15.38 -8.37
C THR A 319 -23.95 -16.77 -7.79
N GLY A 320 -22.83 -16.97 -7.11
CA GLY A 320 -22.52 -18.22 -6.43
C GLY A 320 -21.27 -18.09 -5.56
N PHE A 321 -20.61 -19.22 -5.27
CA PHE A 321 -19.47 -19.30 -4.38
C PHE A 321 -18.24 -19.86 -5.11
N ILE A 322 -17.10 -19.22 -4.90
CA ILE A 322 -15.80 -19.71 -5.35
C ILE A 322 -14.90 -19.87 -4.12
N TYR A 323 -14.12 -20.94 -4.11
CA TYR A 323 -13.19 -21.21 -3.04
C TYR A 323 -12.09 -20.14 -2.97
N SER A 324 -11.77 -19.66 -1.77
CA SER A 324 -10.98 -18.44 -1.60
C SER A 324 -9.57 -18.53 -2.21
N LEU A 325 -8.91 -19.70 -2.13
CA LEU A 325 -7.57 -19.90 -2.73
C LEU A 325 -7.54 -19.84 -4.26
N ALA A 326 -8.70 -19.94 -4.91
CA ALA A 326 -8.81 -19.83 -6.37
C ALA A 326 -8.80 -18.37 -6.85
N LEU A 327 -8.90 -17.40 -5.93
CA LEU A 327 -9.06 -15.99 -6.23
C LEU A 327 -7.95 -15.14 -5.61
N GLU A 328 -7.44 -14.18 -6.38
CA GLU A 328 -6.65 -13.06 -5.86
C GLU A 328 -7.52 -11.81 -5.92
N ILE A 329 -8.01 -11.38 -4.75
CA ILE A 329 -8.79 -10.16 -4.60
C ILE A 329 -7.89 -8.94 -4.82
N GLU A 330 -8.37 -7.96 -5.59
CA GLU A 330 -7.65 -6.71 -5.82
C GLU A 330 -7.19 -6.09 -4.49
N ARG A 331 -5.92 -5.70 -4.45
CA ARG A 331 -5.23 -5.12 -3.27
C ARG A 331 -5.04 -6.08 -2.09
N GLU A 332 -5.36 -7.35 -2.23
CA GLU A 332 -5.12 -8.37 -1.20
C GLU A 332 -4.17 -9.48 -1.68
N GLY A 333 -3.60 -9.32 -2.87
CA GLY A 333 -2.56 -10.22 -3.38
C GLY A 333 -1.26 -10.16 -2.59
N ALA A 334 -0.41 -11.15 -2.80
CA ALA A 334 0.84 -11.34 -2.07
C ALA A 334 1.75 -10.09 -2.09
N LYS A 335 1.84 -9.36 -3.22
CA LYS A 335 2.65 -8.13 -3.30
C LYS A 335 2.17 -7.05 -2.34
N THR A 336 0.85 -6.88 -2.20
CA THR A 336 0.29 -5.89 -1.27
C THR A 336 0.57 -6.30 0.17
N ILE A 337 0.36 -7.57 0.50
CA ILE A 337 0.64 -8.11 1.83
C ILE A 337 2.12 -7.91 2.20
N GLN A 338 3.05 -8.24 1.29
CA GLN A 338 4.48 -8.03 1.50
C GLN A 338 4.81 -6.56 1.74
N ARG A 339 4.18 -5.63 1.00
CA ARG A 339 4.34 -4.19 1.21
C ARG A 339 3.87 -3.78 2.62
N ILE A 340 2.69 -4.22 3.04
CA ILE A 340 2.16 -3.93 4.39
C ILE A 340 3.12 -4.47 5.46
N ILE A 341 3.62 -5.70 5.33
CA ILE A 341 4.61 -6.29 6.24
C ILE A 341 5.87 -5.43 6.31
N ILE A 342 6.42 -4.99 5.16
CA ILE A 342 7.61 -4.15 5.11
C ILE A 342 7.36 -2.81 5.79
N GLU A 343 6.22 -2.18 5.53
CA GLU A 343 5.86 -0.89 6.14
C GLU A 343 5.71 -1.02 7.65
N LYS A 344 4.94 -2.00 8.12
CA LYS A 344 4.74 -2.25 9.55
C LYS A 344 6.02 -2.69 10.26
N SER A 345 6.90 -3.45 9.61
CA SER A 345 8.17 -3.87 10.23
C SER A 345 9.03 -2.70 10.70
N LYS A 346 8.98 -1.57 9.98
CA LYS A 346 9.70 -0.35 10.34
C LYS A 346 9.16 0.26 11.62
N ASP A 347 7.84 0.21 11.83
CA ASP A 347 7.18 0.71 13.03
C ASP A 347 7.71 0.01 14.30
N PHE A 348 8.12 -1.26 14.18
CA PHE A 348 8.63 -2.08 15.29
C PHE A 348 10.16 -2.22 15.30
N GLY A 349 10.88 -1.61 14.36
CA GLY A 349 12.34 -1.78 14.24
C GLY A 349 12.76 -3.23 13.95
N LEU A 350 11.91 -4.01 13.28
CA LEU A 350 12.18 -5.39 12.92
C LEU A 350 12.71 -5.51 11.49
N ASN A 351 13.55 -6.53 11.25
CA ASN A 351 14.01 -6.83 9.90
C ASN A 351 12.84 -7.39 9.07
N PRO A 352 12.40 -6.71 7.98
CA PRO A 352 11.29 -7.18 7.15
C PRO A 352 11.54 -8.56 6.55
N GLU A 353 12.79 -8.97 6.33
CA GLU A 353 13.10 -10.28 5.75
C GLU A 353 12.68 -11.44 6.65
N ILE A 354 12.78 -11.27 7.98
CA ILE A 354 12.35 -12.27 8.96
C ILE A 354 10.82 -12.41 8.90
N LEU A 355 10.12 -11.27 8.93
CA LEU A 355 8.66 -11.24 8.94
C LEU A 355 8.07 -11.76 7.63
N LEU A 356 8.66 -11.41 6.49
CA LEU A 356 8.26 -11.95 5.18
C LEU A 356 8.46 -13.47 5.12
N ALA A 357 9.55 -13.99 5.67
CA ALA A 357 9.79 -15.43 5.75
C ALA A 357 8.76 -16.12 6.66
N LEU A 358 8.49 -15.54 7.84
CA LEU A 358 7.47 -16.04 8.77
C LEU A 358 6.09 -16.09 8.11
N SER A 359 5.61 -14.97 7.55
CA SER A 359 4.30 -14.93 6.88
C SER A 359 4.21 -15.88 5.68
N LYS A 360 5.31 -16.06 4.93
CA LYS A 360 5.35 -17.04 3.83
C LYS A 360 5.20 -18.47 4.35
N CYS A 361 5.83 -18.82 5.47
CA CYS A 361 5.75 -20.15 6.07
C CYS A 361 4.40 -20.44 6.75
N GLU A 362 3.75 -19.40 7.27
CA GLU A 362 2.44 -19.48 7.94
C GLU A 362 1.27 -19.60 6.96
N SER A 363 1.22 -18.72 5.96
CA SER A 363 0.02 -18.57 5.11
C SER A 363 0.32 -18.51 3.62
N GLU A 364 1.58 -18.57 3.23
CA GLU A 364 2.00 -18.26 1.86
C GLU A 364 1.59 -16.87 1.36
N PHE A 365 1.36 -15.92 2.29
CA PHE A 365 0.73 -14.61 2.03
C PHE A 365 -0.73 -14.71 1.58
N PHE A 366 -1.45 -15.76 1.97
CA PHE A 366 -2.87 -15.87 1.66
C PHE A 366 -3.73 -15.27 2.79
N PRO A 367 -4.54 -14.23 2.51
CA PRO A 367 -5.28 -13.48 3.54
C PRO A 367 -6.25 -14.32 4.35
N TYR A 368 -6.78 -15.39 3.75
CA TYR A 368 -7.92 -16.14 4.29
C TYR A 368 -7.52 -17.53 4.80
N THR A 369 -6.24 -17.70 5.13
CA THR A 369 -5.70 -18.95 5.69
C THR A 369 -6.32 -19.21 7.07
N VAL A 370 -6.68 -20.47 7.33
CA VAL A 370 -7.20 -20.93 8.61
C VAL A 370 -6.46 -22.21 8.99
N SER A 371 -5.91 -22.27 10.20
CA SER A 371 -5.34 -23.51 10.73
C SER A 371 -6.39 -24.28 11.54
N PHE A 372 -6.25 -25.60 11.57
CA PHE A 372 -7.22 -26.55 12.12
C PHE A 372 -6.51 -27.51 13.08
N ASP A 373 -7.15 -27.83 14.19
CA ASP A 373 -6.78 -28.91 15.11
C ASP A 373 -7.91 -29.96 15.14
N GLU A 374 -7.61 -31.20 15.51
CA GLU A 374 -8.58 -32.28 15.67
C GLU A 374 -9.67 -31.93 16.69
N LYS A 375 -9.28 -31.22 17.77
CA LYS A 375 -10.18 -30.83 18.87
C LYS A 375 -10.90 -29.52 18.61
N GLN A 376 -10.24 -28.59 17.90
CA GLN A 376 -10.76 -27.26 17.61
C GLN A 376 -10.70 -27.00 16.10
N PRO A 377 -11.85 -26.83 15.44
CA PRO A 377 -11.89 -26.78 13.99
C PRO A 377 -11.21 -25.54 13.42
N GLU A 378 -10.99 -24.45 14.16
CA GLU A 378 -10.29 -23.26 13.64
C GLU A 378 -9.48 -22.61 14.77
N ILE A 379 -8.15 -22.69 14.70
CA ILE A 379 -7.25 -22.24 15.78
C ILE A 379 -6.51 -20.94 15.46
N ALA A 380 -6.16 -20.71 14.19
CA ALA A 380 -5.36 -19.56 13.77
C ALA A 380 -5.85 -18.98 12.44
N PHE A 381 -5.72 -17.67 12.27
CA PHE A 381 -6.37 -16.94 11.19
C PHE A 381 -5.43 -15.96 10.47
N GLY A 382 -5.63 -15.84 9.16
CA GLY A 382 -5.08 -14.77 8.33
C GLY A 382 -3.62 -14.95 7.92
N VAL A 383 -2.99 -13.85 7.50
CA VAL A 383 -1.62 -13.86 6.94
C VAL A 383 -0.58 -14.32 7.96
N MET A 384 -0.73 -13.86 9.20
CA MET A 384 0.20 -14.11 10.30
C MET A 384 -0.28 -15.24 11.22
N GLN A 385 -1.37 -15.93 10.89
CA GLN A 385 -1.92 -17.05 11.69
C GLN A 385 -2.07 -16.68 13.18
N ILE A 386 -2.80 -15.60 13.46
CA ILE A 386 -3.07 -15.16 14.84
C ILE A 386 -4.08 -16.10 15.50
N SER A 387 -3.85 -16.45 16.77
CA SER A 387 -4.63 -17.43 17.54
C SER A 387 -4.82 -17.00 19.01
N GLY A 388 -5.69 -17.72 19.73
CA GLY A 388 -5.88 -17.56 21.18
C GLY A 388 -6.27 -16.14 21.60
N ASP A 389 -5.73 -15.68 22.72
CA ASP A 389 -6.04 -14.36 23.30
C ASP A 389 -5.65 -13.18 22.39
N LEU A 390 -4.75 -13.39 21.42
CA LEU A 390 -4.36 -12.36 20.48
C LEU A 390 -5.51 -11.95 19.54
N LEU A 391 -6.53 -12.80 19.39
CA LEU A 391 -7.73 -12.54 18.58
C LEU A 391 -8.69 -11.56 19.25
N ASN A 392 -8.68 -11.45 20.59
CA ASN A 392 -9.62 -10.61 21.34
C ASN A 392 -9.51 -9.12 21.00
N ASP A 393 -8.37 -8.70 20.46
CA ASP A 393 -8.10 -7.31 20.05
C ASP A 393 -8.43 -7.02 18.58
N LEU A 394 -8.91 -8.01 17.83
CA LEU A 394 -9.19 -7.90 16.40
C LEU A 394 -10.70 -7.80 16.15
N GLU A 395 -11.10 -6.80 15.36
CA GLU A 395 -12.50 -6.67 14.91
C GLU A 395 -12.81 -7.64 13.77
N ASP A 396 -11.83 -7.90 12.90
CA ASP A 396 -11.90 -8.84 11.79
C ASP A 396 -10.55 -9.54 11.61
N TYR A 397 -10.52 -10.85 11.83
CA TYR A 397 -9.31 -11.67 11.76
C TYR A 397 -8.69 -11.73 10.36
N PHE A 398 -9.48 -11.45 9.32
CA PHE A 398 -9.05 -11.42 7.92
C PHE A 398 -8.75 -10.00 7.42
N ASN A 399 -8.91 -8.97 8.26
CA ASN A 399 -8.42 -7.64 7.94
C ASN A 399 -6.89 -7.67 7.89
N LEU A 400 -6.33 -7.47 6.69
CA LEU A 400 -4.88 -7.58 6.44
C LEU A 400 -4.04 -6.72 7.40
N GLU A 401 -4.41 -5.46 7.57
CA GLU A 401 -3.67 -4.51 8.40
C GLU A 401 -3.70 -4.91 9.87
N GLN A 402 -4.88 -5.25 10.40
CA GLN A 402 -5.02 -5.66 11.81
C GLN A 402 -4.29 -6.97 12.08
N ASN A 403 -4.46 -7.98 11.21
CA ASN A 403 -3.81 -9.28 11.33
C ASN A 403 -2.28 -9.18 11.25
N ILE A 404 -1.75 -8.46 10.25
CA ILE A 404 -0.31 -8.28 10.06
C ILE A 404 0.28 -7.49 11.23
N GLN A 405 -0.34 -6.37 11.61
CA GLN A 405 0.16 -5.55 12.72
C GLN A 405 0.18 -6.33 14.04
N ARG A 406 -0.87 -7.10 14.34
CA ARG A 406 -0.93 -7.90 15.58
C ARG A 406 0.15 -8.98 15.59
N GLY A 407 0.34 -9.69 14.48
CA GLY A 407 1.39 -10.70 14.37
C GLY A 407 2.79 -10.13 14.51
N ILE A 408 3.06 -9.00 13.87
CA ILE A 408 4.37 -8.33 14.00
C ILE A 408 4.60 -7.85 15.43
N SER A 409 3.59 -7.27 16.09
CA SER A 409 3.68 -6.85 17.48
C SER A 409 4.01 -8.02 18.40
N TYR A 410 3.32 -9.14 18.24
CA TYR A 410 3.55 -10.34 19.05
C TYR A 410 4.94 -10.92 18.80
N PHE A 411 5.37 -11.02 17.53
CA PHE A 411 6.73 -11.47 17.20
C PHE A 411 7.80 -10.51 17.75
N ASN A 412 7.55 -9.20 17.74
CA ASN A 412 8.45 -8.20 18.31
C ASN A 412 8.64 -8.41 19.82
N ASP A 413 7.59 -8.78 20.55
CA ASP A 413 7.67 -9.08 21.98
C ASP A 413 8.57 -10.28 22.25
N GLN A 414 8.53 -11.30 21.38
CA GLN A 414 9.46 -12.43 21.48
C GLN A 414 10.88 -12.02 21.09
N TYR A 415 11.06 -11.38 19.94
CA TYR A 415 12.36 -11.16 19.32
C TYR A 415 13.16 -10.02 19.96
N ASN A 416 12.56 -8.84 20.16
CA ASN A 416 13.27 -7.65 20.65
C ASN A 416 13.13 -7.45 22.16
N LYS A 417 12.23 -8.17 22.85
CA LYS A 417 12.06 -8.08 24.31
C LYS A 417 12.49 -9.35 25.02
N LYS A 418 11.82 -10.48 24.79
CA LYS A 418 12.09 -11.73 25.55
C LYS A 418 13.46 -12.33 25.24
N TYR A 419 13.82 -12.49 23.96
CA TYR A 419 15.06 -13.17 23.53
C TYR A 419 16.13 -12.22 22.99
N LYS A 420 16.09 -10.92 23.34
CA LYS A 420 16.92 -9.87 22.71
C LYS A 420 18.42 -10.20 22.67
N ASP A 421 18.93 -10.77 23.76
CA ASP A 421 20.35 -11.02 23.98
C ASP A 421 20.74 -12.51 23.81
N ASP A 422 19.81 -13.35 23.34
CA ASP A 422 20.02 -14.78 23.12
C ASP A 422 20.74 -15.06 21.79
N LYS A 423 21.71 -15.98 21.77
CA LYS A 423 22.43 -16.38 20.55
C LYS A 423 21.53 -17.08 19.51
N ASP A 424 20.48 -17.77 19.97
CA ASP A 424 19.46 -18.46 19.17
C ASP A 424 18.17 -17.63 19.08
N ARG A 425 18.23 -16.31 19.37
CA ARG A 425 17.10 -15.36 19.38
C ARG A 425 16.07 -15.59 18.29
N LEU A 426 16.51 -15.73 17.04
CA LEU A 426 15.60 -15.96 15.91
C LEU A 426 14.82 -17.27 16.06
N ARG A 427 15.52 -18.37 16.34
CA ARG A 427 14.90 -19.69 16.43
C ARG A 427 13.95 -19.75 17.62
N LYS A 428 14.40 -19.26 18.79
CA LYS A 428 13.56 -19.18 19.99
C LYS A 428 12.30 -18.34 19.77
N SER A 429 12.44 -17.19 19.08
CA SER A 429 11.29 -16.33 18.78
C SER A 429 10.29 -17.00 17.85
N VAL A 430 10.75 -17.78 16.86
CA VAL A 430 9.86 -18.52 15.95
C VAL A 430 9.16 -19.68 16.68
N VAL A 431 9.88 -20.41 17.54
CA VAL A 431 9.27 -21.43 18.41
C VAL A 431 8.21 -20.81 19.32
N ALA A 432 8.56 -19.73 20.03
CA ALA A 432 7.64 -19.02 20.91
C ALA A 432 6.44 -18.44 20.14
N TYR A 433 6.61 -18.09 18.87
CA TYR A 433 5.51 -17.63 18.01
C TYR A 433 4.50 -18.75 17.72
N ASN A 434 4.99 -19.95 17.38
CA ASN A 434 4.15 -21.08 16.96
C ASN A 434 3.63 -21.92 18.14
N ALA A 435 4.52 -22.36 19.03
CA ALA A 435 4.16 -23.17 20.20
C ALA A 435 3.72 -22.30 21.41
N GLY A 436 3.98 -21.00 21.40
CA GLY A 436 3.73 -20.11 22.53
C GLY A 436 4.96 -19.94 23.43
N PRO A 437 5.06 -18.81 24.17
CA PRO A 437 6.28 -18.41 24.85
C PRO A 437 6.59 -19.24 26.09
N GLY A 438 5.63 -20.02 26.60
CA GLY A 438 5.84 -20.92 27.75
C GLY A 438 6.52 -22.25 27.40
N HIS A 439 6.73 -22.53 26.11
CA HIS A 439 7.40 -23.76 25.65
C HIS A 439 8.91 -23.59 25.41
N ILE A 440 9.45 -22.39 25.65
CA ILE A 440 10.89 -22.14 25.56
C ILE A 440 11.29 -21.01 26.48
N GLU A 441 12.24 -21.29 27.37
CA GLU A 441 12.76 -20.30 28.31
C GLU A 441 13.98 -19.55 27.77
N VAL A 442 14.24 -18.38 28.34
CA VAL A 442 15.35 -17.51 27.91
C VAL A 442 16.70 -18.19 28.17
N ASP A 443 16.86 -18.84 29.32
CA ASP A 443 18.14 -19.42 29.73
C ASP A 443 18.35 -20.88 29.26
N GLU A 444 17.32 -21.50 28.68
CA GLU A 444 17.35 -22.90 28.23
C GLU A 444 18.15 -23.03 26.92
N PRO A 445 19.04 -24.04 26.76
CA PRO A 445 19.68 -24.30 25.47
C PRO A 445 18.63 -24.63 24.41
N PHE A 446 18.80 -24.09 23.21
CA PHE A 446 17.87 -24.35 22.13
C PHE A 446 18.14 -25.72 21.47
N GLU A 447 17.17 -26.63 21.57
CA GLU A 447 17.21 -27.95 20.92
C GLU A 447 15.94 -28.17 20.08
N LEU A 448 16.04 -27.94 18.76
CA LEU A 448 14.88 -28.02 17.85
C LEU A 448 14.21 -29.40 17.87
N GLU A 449 14.96 -30.46 18.18
CA GLU A 449 14.45 -31.82 18.14
C GLU A 449 13.43 -32.15 19.23
N LEU A 450 13.32 -31.32 20.27
CA LEU A 450 12.37 -31.51 21.38
C LEU A 450 10.96 -31.01 21.06
N TYR A 451 10.77 -30.27 19.96
CA TYR A 451 9.49 -29.68 19.59
C TYR A 451 8.66 -30.60 18.69
N ASP A 452 7.37 -30.31 18.54
CA ASP A 452 6.50 -31.05 17.64
C ASP A 452 6.88 -30.83 16.15
N PRO A 453 6.46 -31.73 15.24
CA PRO A 453 6.81 -31.63 13.81
C PRO A 453 6.40 -30.31 13.13
N GLU A 454 5.32 -29.67 13.56
CA GLU A 454 4.88 -28.39 13.00
C GLU A 454 5.82 -27.26 13.40
N THR A 455 6.17 -27.17 14.68
CA THR A 455 7.17 -26.23 15.18
C THR A 455 8.52 -26.44 14.49
N LYS A 456 8.96 -27.69 14.31
CA LYS A 456 10.18 -28.01 13.54
C LYS A 456 10.10 -27.50 12.10
N ARG A 457 8.97 -27.76 11.43
CA ARG A 457 8.73 -27.34 10.05
C ARG A 457 8.82 -25.83 9.91
N ILE A 458 8.18 -25.06 10.78
CA ILE A 458 8.15 -23.60 10.65
C ILE A 458 9.52 -22.97 10.90
N VAL A 459 10.27 -23.43 11.91
CA VAL A 459 11.64 -22.95 12.16
C VAL A 459 12.52 -23.22 10.95
N ASN A 460 12.51 -24.45 10.44
CA ASN A 460 13.29 -24.84 9.27
C ASN A 460 12.88 -24.06 8.01
N CYS A 461 11.58 -23.83 7.80
CA CYS A 461 11.05 -23.03 6.71
C CYS A 461 11.58 -21.58 6.75
N VAL A 462 11.46 -20.91 7.91
CA VAL A 462 11.92 -19.52 8.08
C VAL A 462 13.43 -19.42 7.86
N GLN A 463 14.21 -20.31 8.48
CA GLN A 463 15.66 -20.33 8.30
C GLN A 463 16.06 -20.61 6.85
N GLY A 464 15.36 -21.52 6.18
CA GLY A 464 15.58 -21.84 4.77
C GLY A 464 15.37 -20.63 3.86
N HIS A 465 14.29 -19.86 4.07
CA HIS A 465 14.03 -18.63 3.31
C HIS A 465 15.12 -17.57 3.52
N LEU A 466 15.59 -17.39 4.76
CA LEU A 466 16.64 -16.43 5.09
C LEU A 466 18.01 -16.84 4.51
N LYS A 467 18.37 -18.13 4.56
CA LYS A 467 19.58 -18.67 3.94
C LYS A 467 19.57 -18.49 2.42
N LYS A 468 18.50 -18.87 1.74
CA LYS A 468 18.34 -18.70 0.28
C LYS A 468 18.49 -17.24 -0.14
N LYS A 469 17.95 -16.30 0.64
CA LYS A 469 18.05 -14.86 0.34
C LYS A 469 19.48 -14.34 0.53
N THR A 470 20.17 -14.77 1.58
CA THR A 470 21.58 -14.42 1.83
C THR A 470 22.47 -14.94 0.72
N PHE A 471 22.29 -16.20 0.29
CA PHE A 471 23.00 -16.78 -0.84
C PHE A 471 22.75 -16.00 -2.14
N LYS A 472 21.49 -15.65 -2.46
CA LYS A 472 21.16 -14.80 -3.62
C LYS A 472 21.85 -13.44 -3.56
N LYS A 473 21.98 -12.81 -2.38
CA LYS A 473 22.71 -11.54 -2.22
C LYS A 473 24.21 -11.69 -2.48
N ILE A 474 24.82 -12.78 -1.99
CA ILE A 474 26.22 -13.10 -2.23
C ILE A 474 26.45 -13.33 -3.73
N LEU A 475 25.64 -14.18 -4.36
CA LEU A 475 25.75 -14.47 -5.80
C LEU A 475 25.62 -13.21 -6.66
N LYS A 476 24.64 -12.33 -6.35
CA LYS A 476 24.50 -11.04 -7.04
C LYS A 476 25.71 -10.12 -6.83
N SER A 477 26.35 -10.17 -5.66
CA SER A 477 27.54 -9.38 -5.38
C SER A 477 28.76 -9.92 -6.14
N LEU A 478 28.92 -11.24 -6.19
CA LEU A 478 29.96 -11.90 -6.99
C LEU A 478 29.77 -11.64 -8.49
N ALA A 479 28.54 -11.70 -9.01
CA ALA A 479 28.24 -11.38 -10.40
C ALA A 479 28.61 -9.93 -10.77
N LYS A 480 28.37 -8.98 -9.86
CA LYS A 480 28.80 -7.58 -10.05
C LYS A 480 30.31 -7.42 -10.07
N ILE A 481 31.02 -8.13 -9.19
CA ILE A 481 32.49 -8.13 -9.17
C ILE A 481 33.03 -8.75 -10.45
N GLY A 482 32.48 -9.89 -10.88
CA GLY A 482 32.84 -10.56 -12.12
C GLY A 482 32.61 -9.68 -13.35
N LEU A 483 31.46 -9.01 -13.46
CA LEU A 483 31.19 -8.05 -14.53
C LEU A 483 32.16 -6.87 -14.49
N GLY A 484 32.49 -6.35 -13.30
CA GLY A 484 33.48 -5.29 -13.14
C GLY A 484 34.87 -5.72 -13.62
N LEU A 485 35.33 -6.91 -13.25
CA LEU A 485 36.60 -7.48 -13.69
C LEU A 485 36.62 -7.72 -15.20
N PHE A 486 35.52 -8.22 -15.77
CA PHE A 486 35.37 -8.39 -17.21
C PHE A 486 35.49 -7.05 -17.97
N LEU A 487 34.85 -5.99 -17.48
CA LEU A 487 34.97 -4.65 -18.08
C LEU A 487 36.39 -4.08 -17.97
N ILE A 488 37.08 -4.32 -16.85
CA ILE A 488 38.49 -3.92 -16.69
C ILE A 488 39.37 -4.68 -17.69
N PHE A 489 39.16 -5.99 -17.86
CA PHE A 489 39.90 -6.79 -18.83
C PHE A 489 39.67 -6.32 -20.27
N GLN A 490 38.43 -6.02 -20.66
CA GLN A 490 38.11 -5.44 -21.97
C GLN A 490 38.79 -4.07 -22.18
N LEU A 491 38.88 -3.25 -21.13
CA LEU A 491 39.59 -1.97 -21.19
C LEU A 491 41.10 -2.17 -21.38
N ILE A 492 41.70 -3.17 -20.74
CA ILE A 492 43.13 -3.51 -20.91
C ILE A 492 43.39 -3.95 -22.36
N LEU A 493 42.59 -4.89 -22.90
CA LEU A 493 42.71 -5.32 -24.29
C LEU A 493 42.53 -4.17 -25.29
N PHE A 494 41.60 -3.26 -25.02
CA PHE A 494 41.41 -2.07 -25.84
C PHE A 494 42.61 -1.11 -25.76
N CYS A 495 43.20 -0.93 -24.58
CA CYS A 495 44.42 -0.14 -24.44
C CYS A 495 45.59 -0.78 -25.18
N GLU A 496 45.77 -2.10 -25.10
CA GLU A 496 46.80 -2.81 -25.86
C GLU A 496 46.62 -2.61 -27.38
N ALA A 497 45.40 -2.73 -27.89
CA ALA A 497 45.11 -2.47 -29.30
C ALA A 497 45.36 -1.01 -29.74
N LEU A 498 45.26 -0.03 -28.83
CA LEU A 498 45.60 1.37 -29.11
C LEU A 498 47.10 1.65 -29.08
N PHE A 499 47.87 0.83 -28.37
CA PHE A 499 49.33 0.97 -28.20
C PHE A 499 50.14 -0.03 -29.01
N GLU A 500 49.50 -0.88 -29.83
CA GLU A 500 50.23 -1.59 -30.87
C GLU A 500 50.91 -0.56 -31.78
N PRO A 501 52.25 -0.57 -31.86
CA PRO A 501 52.95 0.30 -32.78
C PRO A 501 52.42 0.01 -34.17
N LYS A 502 52.10 1.06 -34.93
CA LYS A 502 51.77 0.96 -36.35
C LYS A 502 52.99 0.37 -37.07
N ASN A 503 53.10 -0.96 -37.05
CA ASN A 503 53.94 -1.68 -37.98
C ASN A 503 53.34 -1.38 -39.35
N GLU A 504 54.16 -0.80 -40.23
CA GLU A 504 53.78 -0.53 -41.61
C GLU A 504 53.20 -1.81 -42.22
N VAL A 505 51.89 -1.79 -42.47
CA VAL A 505 51.22 -2.79 -43.27
C VAL A 505 51.69 -2.54 -44.71
N ILE A 506 52.70 -3.31 -45.13
CA ILE A 506 52.99 -3.51 -46.54
C ILE A 506 51.78 -4.24 -47.12
N PHE A 507 50.99 -3.51 -47.91
CA PHE A 507 49.97 -4.07 -48.78
C PHE A 507 50.69 -4.91 -49.83
N ASP A 508 50.73 -6.24 -49.64
CA ASP A 508 51.01 -7.16 -50.73
C ASP A 508 49.69 -7.51 -51.40
N SER A 509 49.56 -7.04 -52.63
CA SER A 509 48.40 -7.23 -53.48
C SER A 509 48.52 -8.58 -54.17
N ASP A 510 47.91 -9.62 -53.61
CA ASP A 510 47.55 -10.79 -54.41
C ASP A 510 46.10 -11.20 -54.17
N ILE A 511 45.29 -10.71 -55.10
CA ILE A 511 43.92 -11.10 -55.36
C ILE A 511 43.98 -12.38 -56.20
N ASN A 512 43.47 -13.48 -55.64
CA ASN A 512 42.58 -14.47 -56.28
C ASN A 512 42.80 -15.86 -55.70
N SER A 513 41.82 -16.38 -54.95
CA SER A 513 41.29 -17.74 -55.10
C SER A 513 40.37 -18.09 -53.93
N ALA A 514 39.31 -18.83 -54.25
CA ALA A 514 38.45 -19.59 -53.35
C ALA A 514 37.35 -18.83 -52.60
N ALA A 515 36.31 -18.49 -53.38
CA ALA A 515 34.96 -18.83 -52.97
C ALA A 515 34.85 -20.35 -52.71
N ASN A 516 34.43 -20.72 -51.50
CA ASN A 516 33.82 -21.99 -51.06
C ASN A 516 34.36 -22.36 -49.67
N LEU A 517 33.58 -22.05 -48.63
CA LEU A 517 33.49 -22.79 -47.35
C LEU A 517 32.57 -21.99 -46.40
N ILE A 518 31.26 -22.03 -46.68
CA ILE A 518 30.25 -21.95 -45.62
C ILE A 518 29.94 -23.41 -45.31
N GLU A 519 30.76 -24.01 -44.46
CA GLU A 519 30.44 -25.29 -43.85
C GLU A 519 29.68 -25.01 -42.55
N LYS A 520 28.51 -25.64 -42.46
CA LYS A 520 27.63 -25.65 -41.30
C LYS A 520 28.38 -26.18 -40.08
N GLU A 521 28.55 -25.36 -39.05
CA GLU A 521 28.48 -25.88 -37.69
C GLU A 521 27.02 -25.91 -37.28
N ASN A 522 26.37 -27.03 -37.61
CA ASN A 522 25.23 -27.51 -36.83
C ASN A 522 25.79 -27.94 -35.47
N LEU A 523 25.76 -27.02 -34.49
CA LEU A 523 25.61 -27.47 -33.11
C LEU A 523 24.16 -27.92 -32.99
N ASP A 524 23.96 -29.22 -32.83
CA ASP A 524 22.71 -29.81 -32.39
C ASP A 524 22.40 -29.27 -30.98
N GLU A 525 21.87 -28.04 -30.92
CA GLU A 525 21.12 -27.60 -29.76
C GLU A 525 19.84 -28.45 -29.76
N GLU A 526 19.74 -29.38 -28.81
CA GLU A 526 18.48 -30.05 -28.53
C GLU A 526 17.37 -28.99 -28.42
N PRO A 527 16.22 -29.17 -29.09
CA PRO A 527 15.15 -28.19 -29.06
C PRO A 527 14.73 -27.96 -27.61
N ILE A 528 15.09 -26.78 -27.08
CA ILE A 528 14.65 -26.33 -25.77
C ILE A 528 13.13 -26.21 -25.82
N ASP A 529 12.45 -27.06 -25.07
CA ASP A 529 10.99 -27.06 -25.02
C ASP A 529 10.48 -25.66 -24.63
N PRO A 530 9.66 -25.01 -25.47
CA PRO A 530 9.09 -23.70 -25.19
C PRO A 530 8.32 -23.64 -23.86
N ALA A 531 7.80 -24.79 -23.38
CA ALA A 531 7.16 -24.95 -22.09
C ALA A 531 8.08 -24.64 -20.89
N CYS A 532 9.40 -24.76 -21.09
CA CYS A 532 10.42 -24.57 -20.05
C CYS A 532 11.01 -23.15 -20.03
N MET A 533 10.59 -22.26 -20.94
CA MET A 533 11.01 -20.86 -20.98
C MET A 533 10.03 -19.95 -20.25
N THR A 534 10.55 -19.13 -19.34
CA THR A 534 9.81 -18.02 -18.70
C THR A 534 10.39 -16.68 -19.13
N SER A 535 9.71 -15.56 -18.81
CA SER A 535 10.28 -14.22 -19.01
C SER A 535 11.56 -13.94 -18.21
N GLU A 536 11.97 -14.86 -17.31
CA GLU A 536 13.19 -14.77 -16.50
C GLU A 536 14.27 -15.80 -16.91
N GLY A 537 14.07 -16.59 -17.97
CA GLY A 537 15.02 -17.58 -18.50
C GLY A 537 14.57 -19.04 -18.38
N TYR A 538 15.49 -19.96 -18.69
CA TYR A 538 15.27 -21.42 -18.69
C TYR A 538 15.18 -21.98 -17.27
N MET A 539 14.08 -22.68 -16.97
CA MET A 539 13.93 -23.40 -15.71
C MET A 539 14.61 -24.77 -15.88
N GLY A 540 15.67 -25.04 -15.11
CA GLY A 540 16.44 -26.30 -15.20
C GLY A 540 15.55 -27.55 -15.20
N GLU A 541 16.01 -28.62 -15.85
CA GLU A 541 15.22 -29.79 -16.27
C GLU A 541 14.34 -30.41 -15.18
N GLU A 542 14.85 -30.53 -13.95
CA GLU A 542 14.11 -31.13 -12.83
C GLU A 542 12.87 -30.29 -12.42
N PHE A 543 12.97 -28.97 -12.58
CA PHE A 543 11.86 -28.06 -12.31
C PHE A 543 10.86 -28.04 -13.46
N CYS A 544 11.34 -28.12 -14.71
CA CYS A 544 10.45 -28.21 -15.86
C CYS A 544 9.64 -29.52 -15.86
N LYS A 545 10.26 -30.64 -15.47
CA LYS A 545 9.58 -31.93 -15.32
C LYS A 545 8.45 -31.87 -14.29
N ARG A 546 8.70 -31.31 -13.09
CA ARG A 546 7.66 -31.12 -12.07
C ARG A 546 6.56 -30.15 -12.49
N TYR A 547 6.90 -29.14 -13.29
CA TYR A 547 5.91 -28.18 -13.80
C TYR A 547 5.00 -28.82 -14.86
N LYS A 548 5.53 -29.65 -15.77
CA LYS A 548 4.76 -30.41 -16.75
C LYS A 548 3.83 -31.44 -16.08
N GLU A 549 4.36 -32.17 -15.09
CA GLU A 549 3.57 -33.11 -14.27
C GLU A 549 2.45 -32.39 -13.50
N TRP A 550 2.72 -31.17 -13.00
CA TRP A 550 1.71 -30.34 -12.33
C TRP A 550 0.68 -29.73 -13.30
N ALA A 551 1.08 -29.43 -14.54
CA ALA A 551 0.23 -28.83 -15.57
C ALA A 551 -0.58 -29.85 -16.39
N GLY A 552 -0.34 -31.16 -16.20
CA GLY A 552 -1.04 -32.22 -16.92
C GLY A 552 -0.72 -32.27 -18.41
N TRP A 553 0.52 -31.93 -18.79
CA TRP A 553 1.01 -32.06 -20.17
C TRP A 553 1.73 -33.39 -20.31
N GLU A 554 1.36 -34.20 -21.31
CA GLU A 554 2.06 -35.46 -21.66
C GLU A 554 3.43 -35.20 -22.28
#